data_AF-A0A534BFR0-F1
#
_entry.id   AF-A0A534BFR0-F1
#
_cell.length_a   1.000
_cell.length_b   1.000
_cell.length_c   1.000
_cell.angle_alpha   90.00
_cell.angle_beta   90.00
_cell.angle_gamma   90.00
#
_symmetry.space_group_name_H-M   'P 1'
#
loop_
_entity.id
_entity.type
_entity.pdbx_description
1 polymer ?
#
loop_
_entity_poly.entity_id
_entity_poly.type
_entity_poly.pdbx_seq_one_letter_code
_entity_poly.pdbx_strand_id
1 'polypeptide(L)' 'LLYLADEAFFTGTAVEITAIRSVDRLPIGAGKRGPVTETLQNAFFGLFSGKTPDQWGWLDYVDMSAPRVAASG' A
#
# COMPACT_ATOMS: atom_id res chain seq x y z
N LEU A 1 -11.79 2.69 19.72
CA LEU A 1 -11.43 4.12 19.76
C LEU A 1 -10.19 4.34 18.90
N LEU A 2 -10.23 5.21 17.88
CA LEU A 2 -9.04 5.52 17.06
C LEU A 2 -7.95 6.20 17.88
N TYR A 3 -8.33 7.10 18.80
CA TYR A 3 -7.38 7.84 19.65
C TYR A 3 -6.58 6.99 20.63
N LEU A 4 -6.94 5.72 20.81
CA LEU A 4 -6.22 4.77 21.67
C LEU A 4 -5.35 3.79 20.87
N ALA A 5 -5.32 3.91 19.54
CA ALA A 5 -4.52 3.04 18.71
C ALA A 5 -3.03 3.44 18.76
N ASP A 6 -2.15 2.44 18.75
CA ASP A 6 -0.71 2.63 18.59
C ASP A 6 -0.34 3.04 17.16
N GLU A 7 -1.10 2.55 16.18
CA GLU A 7 -0.93 2.83 14.76
C GLU A 7 -2.28 2.90 14.04
N ALA A 8 -2.34 3.72 12.99
CA ALA A 8 -3.45 3.77 12.03
C ALA A 8 -2.91 4.10 10.63
N PHE A 9 -3.58 3.63 9.58
CA PHE A 9 -3.21 3.88 8.19
C PHE A 9 -4.43 3.90 7.27
N PHE A 10 -4.30 4.58 6.14
CA PHE A 10 -5.23 4.48 5.02
C PHE A 10 -4.82 3.35 4.07
N THR A 11 -5.81 2.80 3.37
CA THR A 11 -5.66 1.83 2.29
C THR A 11 -6.52 2.21 1.10
N GLY A 12 -6.00 2.03 -0.11
CA GLY A 12 -6.74 2.20 -1.37
C GLY A 12 -5.81 2.36 -2.56
N THR A 13 -6.26 2.11 -3.79
CA THR A 13 -5.36 2.10 -4.98
C THR A 13 -4.51 3.37 -5.14
N ALA A 14 -5.07 4.54 -4.85
CA ALA A 14 -4.37 5.82 -5.01
C ALA A 14 -3.54 6.26 -3.78
N VAL A 15 -3.88 5.75 -2.59
CA VAL A 15 -3.24 6.13 -1.32
C VAL A 15 -2.38 5.02 -0.75
N GLU A 16 -2.46 3.83 -1.34
CA GLU A 16 -1.70 2.62 -1.02
C GLU A 16 -1.77 2.35 0.49
N ILE A 17 -0.70 1.88 1.12
CA ILE A 17 -0.61 1.85 2.58
C ILE A 17 0.03 3.15 3.07
N THR A 18 -0.77 4.07 3.61
CA THR A 18 -0.31 5.39 4.07
C THR A 18 -0.55 5.60 5.56
N ALA A 19 0.51 5.83 6.33
CA ALA A 19 0.42 6.05 7.78
C ALA A 19 -0.37 7.30 8.16
N ILE A 20 -1.23 7.18 9.18
CA ILE A 20 -1.95 8.29 9.81
C ILE A 20 -1.18 8.73 11.06
N ARG A 21 -0.73 9.98 11.07
CA ARG A 21 0.00 10.59 12.19
C ARG A 21 -0.90 11.18 13.28
N SER A 22 -2.11 11.61 12.91
CA SER A 22 -3.08 12.21 13.82
C SER A 22 -4.50 12.15 13.27
N VAL A 23 -5.48 12.17 14.17
CA VAL A 23 -6.92 12.31 13.89
C VAL A 23 -7.43 13.46 14.75
N ASP A 24 -8.16 14.40 14.16
CA ASP A 24 -8.67 15.60 14.85
C ASP A 24 -7.59 16.37 15.61
N ARG A 25 -6.38 16.42 15.03
CA ARG A 25 -5.17 17.03 15.61
C ARG A 25 -4.61 16.30 16.85
N LEU A 26 -5.23 15.20 17.27
CA LEU A 26 -4.70 14.32 18.31
C LEU A 26 -3.75 13.29 17.67
N PRO A 27 -2.52 13.12 18.19
CA PRO A 27 -1.59 12.13 17.66
C PRO A 27 -2.13 10.71 17.84
N ILE A 28 -1.87 9.85 16.85
CA ILE A 28 -2.08 8.40 16.97
C ILE A 28 -0.74 7.78 17.38
N GLY A 29 -0.73 7.01 18.48
CA GLY A 29 0.49 6.46 19.07
C GLY A 29 1.62 7.48 19.16
N ALA A 30 2.75 7.18 18.49
CA ALA A 30 3.94 8.03 18.47
C ALA A 30 3.88 9.20 17.46
N GLY A 31 2.75 9.41 16.77
CA GLY A 31 2.59 10.47 15.76
C GLY A 31 3.43 10.29 14.49
N LYS A 32 3.93 9.07 14.24
CA LYS A 32 4.78 8.71 13.10
C LYS A 32 4.42 7.30 12.60
N ARG A 33 4.95 6.91 11.45
CA ARG A 33 4.84 5.52 10.95
C ARG A 33 5.39 4.56 11.99
N GLY A 34 4.57 3.60 12.42
CA GLY A 34 4.98 2.53 13.32
C GLY A 34 5.42 1.26 12.58
N PRO A 35 5.96 0.27 13.30
CA PRO A 35 6.54 -0.94 12.73
C PRO A 35 5.52 -1.82 11.97
N VAL A 36 4.25 -1.85 12.39
CA VAL A 36 3.23 -2.68 11.71
C VAL A 36 2.90 -2.06 10.36
N THR A 37 2.64 -0.76 10.33
CA THR A 37 2.35 -0.01 9.09
C THR A 37 3.53 -0.08 8.13
N GLU A 38 4.77 0.03 8.63
CA GLU A 38 5.98 -0.13 7.82
C GLU A 38 6.11 -1.53 7.22
N THR A 39 5.84 -2.57 8.01
CA THR A 39 5.89 -3.96 7.53
C THR A 39 4.88 -4.19 6.40
N LEU A 40 3.65 -3.71 6.58
CA LEU A 40 2.60 -3.80 5.55
C LEU A 40 2.96 -3.01 4.30
N GLN A 41 3.45 -1.78 4.47
CA GLN A 41 3.87 -0.92 3.38
C GLN A 41 5.00 -1.55 2.56
N ASN A 42 6.02 -2.11 3.23
CA ASN A 42 7.13 -2.81 2.58
C ASN A 42 6.67 -4.07 1.84
N ALA A 43 5.77 -4.86 2.44
CA ALA A 43 5.22 -6.05 1.79
C ALA A 43 4.45 -5.67 0.52
N PHE A 44 3.59 -4.65 0.59
CA PHE A 44 2.79 -4.16 -0.53
C PHE A 44 3.65 -3.63 -1.68
N PHE A 45 4.55 -2.67 -1.43
CA PHE A 45 5.43 -2.15 -2.49
C PHE A 45 6.47 -3.17 -2.96
N GLY A 46 6.80 -4.13 -2.10
CA GLY A 46 7.63 -5.26 -2.45
C GLY A 46 7.04 -6.10 -3.57
N LEU A 47 5.71 -6.18 -3.72
CA LEU A 47 5.07 -6.91 -4.82
C LEU A 47 5.47 -6.30 -6.17
N PHE A 48 5.37 -4.98 -6.30
CA PHE A 48 5.66 -4.30 -7.57
C PHE A 48 7.15 -4.24 -7.91
N SER A 49 8.03 -4.30 -6.90
CA SER A 49 9.48 -4.37 -7.09
C SER A 49 10.03 -5.79 -7.18
N GLY A 50 9.19 -6.81 -7.00
CA GLY A 50 9.59 -8.22 -6.95
C GLY A 50 10.32 -8.65 -5.66
N LYS A 51 10.43 -7.77 -4.66
CA LYS A 51 11.02 -8.10 -3.35
C LYS A 51 10.10 -8.98 -2.50
N THR A 52 8.79 -8.77 -2.62
CA THR A 52 7.76 -9.63 -2.02
C THR A 52 7.28 -10.59 -3.11
N PRO A 53 7.37 -11.92 -2.91
CA PRO A 53 6.80 -12.88 -3.83
C PRO A 53 5.28 -12.71 -3.92
N ASP A 54 4.75 -12.63 -5.14
CA ASP A 54 3.32 -12.67 -5.38
C ASP A 54 2.81 -14.13 -5.32
N GLN A 55 2.68 -14.64 -4.10
CA GLN A 55 2.23 -16.02 -3.86
C GLN A 55 0.77 -16.28 -4.21
N TRP A 56 -0.01 -15.23 -4.51
CA TRP A 56 -1.45 -15.31 -4.79
C TRP A 56 -1.82 -14.97 -6.24
N GLY A 57 -0.84 -14.59 -7.07
CA GLY A 57 -1.11 -14.22 -8.46
C GLY A 57 -1.95 -12.95 -8.60
N TRP A 58 -1.68 -11.94 -7.76
CA TRP A 58 -2.34 -10.63 -7.83
C TRP A 58 -1.84 -9.75 -8.99
N LEU A 59 -0.67 -10.03 -9.55
CA LEU A 59 -0.05 -9.23 -10.60
C LEU A 59 -0.32 -9.82 -12.00
N ASP A 60 -1.03 -9.06 -12.82
CA ASP A 60 -1.13 -9.31 -14.26
C ASP A 60 0.00 -8.58 -15.00
N TYR A 61 0.93 -9.34 -15.58
CA TYR A 61 2.05 -8.78 -16.33
C TYR A 61 1.63 -8.44 -17.76
N VAL A 62 1.86 -7.18 -18.15
CA VAL A 62 1.63 -6.71 -19.51
C VAL A 62 2.95 -6.75 -20.27
N ASP A 63 3.00 -7.52 -21.36
CA ASP A 63 4.12 -7.50 -22.28
C ASP A 63 4.13 -6.17 -23.07
N MET A 64 5.05 -5.28 -22.69
CA MET A 64 5.21 -3.98 -23.33
C MET A 64 5.90 -4.05 -24.70
N SER A 65 6.42 -5.22 -25.11
CA SER A 65 6.98 -5.46 -26.43
C SER A 65 5.93 -5.94 -27.44
N ALA A 66 4.76 -6.36 -26.97
CA ALA A 66 3.67 -6.82 -27.83
C ALA A 66 3.09 -5.66 -28.65
N PRO A 67 2.66 -5.90 -29.91
CA PRO A 67 1.98 -4.89 -30.72
C PRO A 67 0.73 -4.39 -29.99
N ARG A 68 0.57 -3.07 -29.87
CA ARG A 68 -0.67 -2.49 -29.35
C ARG A 68 -1.82 -2.85 -30.28
N VAL A 69 -2.68 -3.76 -29.86
CA VAL A 69 -3.95 -4.00 -30.53
C VAL A 69 -4.85 -2.81 -30.16
N ALA A 70 -5.15 -1.96 -31.14
CA ALA A 70 -6.10 -0.87 -30.94
C ALA A 70 -7.44 -1.48 -30.51
N ALA A 71 -8.01 -0.98 -29.41
CA ALA A 71 -9.31 -1.42 -28.95
C ALA A 71 -10.34 -1.13 -30.05
N SER A 72 -10.89 -2.18 -30.66
CA SER A 72 -12.02 -2.09 -31.56
C SER A 72 -13.24 -1.65 -30.74
N GLY A 73 -13.60 -0.38 -30.86
CA GLY A 73 -14.88 0.15 -30.39
C GLY A 73 -16.03 -0.23 -31.31
#